data_AF-A0A2E8AHQ0-F1
#
_entry.id   AF-A0A2E8AHQ0-F1
#
_cell.length_a   1.000
_cell.length_b   1.000
_cell.length_c   1.000
_cell.angle_alpha   90.00
_cell.angle_beta   90.00
_cell.angle_gamma   90.00
#
_symmetry.space_group_name_H-M   'P 1'
#
loop_
_entity.id
_entity.type
_entity.pdbx_description
1 polymer ?
#
loop_
_entity_poly.entity_id
_entity_poly.type
_entity_poly.pdbx_seq_one_letter_code
_entity_poly.pdbx_strand_id
1 'polypeptide(L)'
;MLANYEETFLTLSPILYHMLADIQERMIYRAQTFLRDEVGNYVPSSIDIDYPNKLLSYDHLTQKESSDFYSQSALWYPPLEKTLKCLSSLYRSIESTTFSGLAQEAVSLCTDNIMLASKIISRISGVLDGQLFLIKNLLILREQIAPFDAECAIEVKELDFSHMRVHMRRIFAGELSLFALSQDNAFFVLASEGRPHILESTLNSKKELEKKLKAGCESFIMTVTKSTVEPMLRFITKVTAFEFSEDGKKLSASAFGSEKRVAEVVSSVNRSLETSFVDMINSLKMYIRSKETQALLLKPIFSNIVEAHVQFFNILLQVYPQEKLKHFGMLEVDELNKLFQGILL
;
A
#
# COMPACT_ATOMS: atom_id res chain seq x y z
N MET A 1 -41.59 -45.03 26.01
CA MET A 1 -40.19 -44.67 26.29
C MET A 1 -39.63 -43.70 25.25
N LEU A 2 -39.84 -43.90 23.93
CA LEU A 2 -39.37 -42.98 22.88
C LEU A 2 -40.03 -41.57 22.91
N ALA A 3 -41.32 -41.48 23.23
CA ALA A 3 -42.04 -40.19 23.31
C ALA A 3 -41.49 -39.24 24.40
N ASN A 4 -41.03 -39.78 25.54
CA ASN A 4 -40.44 -38.95 26.59
C ASN A 4 -39.08 -38.37 26.16
N TYR A 5 -38.32 -39.06 25.30
CA TYR A 5 -37.06 -38.53 24.78
C TYR A 5 -37.30 -37.37 23.80
N GLU A 6 -38.35 -37.43 22.98
CA GLU A 6 -38.73 -36.31 22.09
C GLU A 6 -39.15 -35.06 22.87
N GLU A 7 -39.98 -35.20 23.91
CA GLU A 7 -40.38 -34.06 24.76
C GLU A 7 -39.19 -33.48 25.54
N THR A 8 -38.27 -34.33 26.02
CA THR A 8 -37.05 -33.88 26.71
C THR A 8 -36.10 -33.17 25.73
N PHE A 9 -36.02 -33.63 24.48
CA PHE A 9 -35.21 -32.99 23.45
C PHE A 9 -35.78 -31.63 23.01
N LEU A 10 -37.10 -31.54 22.88
CA LEU A 10 -37.83 -30.30 22.55
C LEU A 10 -37.67 -29.24 23.64
N THR A 11 -37.62 -29.64 24.91
CA THR A 11 -37.40 -28.72 26.05
C THR A 11 -35.93 -28.34 26.25
N LEU A 12 -34.99 -29.23 25.91
CA LEU A 12 -33.55 -28.97 26.01
C LEU A 12 -33.00 -28.13 24.85
N SER A 13 -33.58 -28.27 23.65
CA SER A 13 -33.21 -27.52 22.44
C SER A 13 -33.05 -26.00 22.66
N PRO A 14 -34.04 -25.26 23.20
CA PRO A 14 -33.90 -23.82 23.42
C PRO A 14 -32.77 -23.47 24.39
N ILE A 15 -32.54 -24.29 25.42
CA ILE A 15 -31.46 -24.10 26.40
C ILE A 15 -30.10 -24.25 25.69
N LEU A 16 -29.95 -25.25 24.82
CA LEU A 16 -28.72 -25.45 24.04
C LEU A 16 -28.48 -24.31 23.05
N TYR A 17 -29.52 -23.78 22.40
CA TYR A 17 -29.40 -22.60 21.54
C TYR A 17 -28.96 -21.36 22.32
N HIS A 18 -29.53 -21.12 23.50
CA HIS A 18 -29.09 -20.02 24.38
C HIS A 18 -27.64 -20.18 24.83
N MET A 19 -27.23 -21.39 25.24
CA MET A 19 -25.83 -21.67 25.61
C MET A 19 -24.88 -21.48 24.43
N LEU A 20 -25.27 -21.91 23.22
CA LEU A 20 -24.49 -21.72 22.01
C LEU A 20 -24.32 -20.23 21.68
N ALA A 21 -25.39 -19.45 21.78
CA ALA A 21 -25.34 -18.00 21.58
C ALA A 21 -24.42 -17.31 22.59
N ASP A 22 -24.52 -17.64 23.88
CA ASP A 22 -23.65 -17.11 24.94
C ASP A 22 -22.17 -17.45 24.70
N ILE A 23 -21.87 -18.67 24.23
CA ILE A 23 -20.51 -19.10 23.89
C ILE A 23 -19.99 -18.33 22.67
N GLN A 24 -20.81 -18.16 21.63
CA GLN A 24 -20.45 -17.39 20.44
C GLN A 24 -20.15 -15.93 20.79
N GLU A 25 -21.03 -15.26 21.55
CA GLU A 25 -20.83 -13.87 21.98
C GLU A 25 -19.53 -13.70 22.78
N ARG A 26 -19.28 -14.61 23.74
CA ARG A 26 -18.03 -14.58 24.51
C ARG A 26 -16.80 -14.83 23.66
N MET A 27 -16.87 -15.74 22.69
CA MET A 27 -15.77 -16.03 21.79
C MET A 27 -15.45 -14.82 20.89
N ILE A 28 -16.48 -14.18 20.33
CA ILE A 28 -16.33 -12.95 19.53
C ILE A 28 -15.70 -11.84 20.38
N TYR A 29 -16.22 -11.60 21.57
CA TYR A 29 -15.69 -10.59 22.49
C TYR A 29 -14.21 -10.83 22.84
N ARG A 30 -13.86 -12.09 23.13
CA ARG A 30 -12.47 -12.49 23.43
C ARG A 30 -11.56 -12.30 22.22
N ALA A 31 -12.03 -12.65 21.03
CA ALA A 31 -11.27 -12.46 19.81
C ALA A 31 -11.03 -10.97 19.51
N GLN A 32 -12.06 -10.12 19.60
CA GLN A 32 -11.93 -8.67 19.43
C GLN A 32 -10.99 -8.05 20.46
N THR A 33 -11.10 -8.46 21.72
CA THR A 33 -10.21 -8.00 22.79
C THR A 33 -8.76 -8.40 22.50
N PHE A 34 -8.53 -9.65 22.10
CA PHE A 34 -7.21 -10.14 21.71
C PHE A 34 -6.66 -9.34 20.52
N LEU A 35 -7.44 -9.12 19.46
CA LEU A 35 -7.01 -8.37 18.30
C LEU A 35 -6.67 -6.92 18.66
N ARG A 36 -7.51 -6.25 19.45
CA ARG A 36 -7.24 -4.88 19.88
C ARG A 36 -5.96 -4.78 20.69
N ASP A 37 -5.77 -5.66 21.68
CA ASP A 37 -4.70 -5.53 22.65
C ASP A 37 -3.37 -6.08 22.11
N GLU A 38 -3.40 -7.19 21.38
CA GLU A 38 -2.19 -7.89 20.91
C GLU A 38 -1.78 -7.57 19.46
N VAL A 39 -2.69 -7.00 18.66
CA VAL A 39 -2.42 -6.59 17.26
C VAL A 39 -2.50 -5.07 17.13
N GLY A 40 -3.63 -4.46 17.48
CA GLY A 40 -3.84 -3.01 17.33
C GLY A 40 -2.88 -2.19 18.18
N ASN A 41 -2.84 -2.47 19.49
CA ASN A 41 -2.04 -1.77 20.48
C ASN A 41 -0.61 -2.33 20.64
N TYR A 42 -0.19 -3.24 19.75
CA TYR A 42 1.15 -3.80 19.82
C TYR A 42 2.21 -2.72 19.58
N VAL A 43 3.15 -2.59 20.51
CA VAL A 43 4.30 -1.71 20.37
C VAL A 43 5.47 -2.53 19.80
N PRO A 44 6.04 -2.14 18.65
CA PRO A 44 7.18 -2.83 18.07
C PRO A 44 8.34 -2.94 19.06
N SER A 45 8.84 -4.16 19.27
CA SER A 45 10.02 -4.37 20.12
C SER A 45 11.29 -3.91 19.41
N SER A 46 12.38 -3.69 20.14
CA SER A 46 13.68 -3.29 19.55
C SER A 46 14.18 -4.29 18.48
N ILE A 47 13.83 -5.57 18.64
CA ILE A 47 14.14 -6.64 17.69
C ILE A 47 13.28 -6.56 16.41
N ASP A 48 12.05 -6.04 16.52
CA ASP A 48 11.16 -5.82 15.37
C ASP A 48 11.56 -4.57 14.58
N ILE A 49 12.17 -3.60 15.27
CA ILE A 49 12.69 -2.35 14.71
C ILE A 49 14.00 -2.60 13.94
N ASP A 50 14.89 -3.45 14.48
CA ASP A 50 16.12 -3.85 13.80
C ASP A 50 15.90 -4.99 12.80
N TYR A 51 14.86 -4.81 11.97
CA TYR A 51 14.48 -5.75 10.94
C TYR A 51 15.59 -6.03 9.91
N PRO A 52 16.40 -5.05 9.44
CA PRO A 52 17.48 -5.32 8.49
C PRO A 52 18.49 -6.36 9.00
N ASN A 53 18.93 -6.24 10.26
CA ASN A 53 19.88 -7.18 10.85
C ASN A 53 19.25 -8.53 11.15
N LYS A 54 17.94 -8.57 11.46
CA LYS A 54 17.17 -9.81 11.58
C LYS A 54 17.15 -10.59 10.26
N LEU A 55 17.02 -9.90 9.12
CA LEU A 55 17.04 -10.53 7.79
C LEU A 55 18.42 -11.08 7.45
N LEU A 56 19.49 -10.31 7.68
CA LEU A 56 20.87 -10.73 7.43
C LEU A 56 21.25 -11.96 8.27
N SER A 57 20.90 -11.94 9.56
CA SER A 57 21.15 -13.06 10.47
C SER A 57 20.45 -14.33 10.02
N TYR A 58 19.22 -14.21 9.50
CA TYR A 58 18.46 -15.35 8.99
C TYR A 58 19.06 -15.91 7.69
N ASP A 59 19.49 -15.06 6.76
CA ASP A 59 20.07 -15.50 5.48
C ASP A 59 21.34 -16.33 5.69
N HIS A 60 22.17 -15.93 6.66
CA HIS A 60 23.36 -16.70 7.10
C HIS A 60 23.03 -18.04 7.77
N LEU A 61 21.88 -18.15 8.44
CA LEU A 61 21.43 -19.39 9.09
C LEU A 61 20.83 -20.37 8.08
N THR A 62 20.06 -19.89 7.09
CA THR A 62 19.45 -20.75 6.06
C THR A 62 20.45 -21.37 5.08
N GLN A 63 21.67 -20.84 4.96
CA GLN A 63 22.72 -21.51 4.18
C GLN A 63 23.29 -22.76 4.88
N LYS A 64 23.03 -22.94 6.18
CA LYS A 64 23.61 -24.04 6.97
C LYS A 64 22.64 -25.19 7.29
N GLU A 65 21.33 -24.96 7.35
CA GLU A 65 20.38 -26.03 7.71
C GLU A 65 19.10 -25.98 6.85
N SER A 66 18.85 -27.09 6.17
CA SER A 66 17.64 -27.38 5.40
C SER A 66 16.61 -28.07 6.30
N SER A 67 15.67 -27.35 6.91
CA SER A 67 14.31 -27.85 7.15
C SER A 67 13.36 -26.79 7.74
N ASP A 68 12.09 -26.98 7.39
CA ASP A 68 10.87 -26.66 8.13
C ASP A 68 10.18 -25.30 7.97
N PHE A 69 8.88 -25.45 7.70
CA PHE A 69 7.80 -24.48 7.64
C PHE A 69 7.75 -23.52 8.86
N TYR A 70 8.31 -23.91 10.00
CA TYR A 70 8.47 -23.09 11.22
C TYR A 70 9.48 -21.94 11.06
N SER A 71 10.41 -22.05 10.10
CA SER A 71 11.51 -21.09 9.91
C SER A 71 11.03 -19.79 9.23
N GLN A 72 9.93 -19.84 8.46
CA GLN A 72 9.40 -18.67 7.76
C GLN A 72 8.57 -17.76 8.67
N SER A 73 7.85 -18.34 9.64
CA SER A 73 7.09 -17.60 10.66
C SER A 73 8.01 -16.81 11.62
N ALA A 74 9.26 -17.22 11.80
CA ALA A 74 10.23 -16.48 12.62
C ALA A 74 10.57 -15.08 12.05
N LEU A 75 10.43 -14.86 10.74
CA LEU A 75 10.61 -13.55 10.11
C LEU A 75 9.32 -12.72 10.06
N TRP A 76 8.19 -13.30 10.43
CA TRP A 76 6.93 -12.57 10.41
C TRP A 76 6.92 -11.54 11.53
N TYR A 77 6.25 -10.45 11.25
CA TYR A 77 5.99 -9.43 12.25
C TYR A 77 4.99 -9.99 13.27
N PRO A 78 5.22 -9.88 14.59
CA PRO A 78 4.39 -10.58 15.57
C PRO A 78 2.88 -10.29 15.49
N PRO A 79 2.43 -9.04 15.26
CA PRO A 79 1.01 -8.74 15.02
C PRO A 79 0.40 -9.49 13.83
N LEU A 80 1.18 -9.69 12.76
CA LEU A 80 0.74 -10.44 11.58
C LEU A 80 0.51 -11.91 11.93
N GLU A 81 1.45 -12.54 12.63
CA GLU A 81 1.32 -13.94 13.06
C GLU A 81 0.13 -14.14 14.01
N LYS A 82 -0.04 -13.25 14.99
CA LYS A 82 -1.16 -13.29 15.93
C LYS A 82 -2.51 -13.11 15.23
N THR A 83 -2.58 -12.20 14.25
CA THR A 83 -3.77 -12.00 13.41
C THR A 83 -4.13 -13.28 12.67
N LEU A 84 -3.19 -13.90 11.97
CA LEU A 84 -3.45 -15.11 11.18
C LEU A 84 -3.82 -16.32 12.04
N LYS A 85 -3.19 -16.48 13.21
CA LYS A 85 -3.58 -17.54 14.19
C LYS A 85 -5.00 -17.33 14.72
N CYS A 86 -5.37 -16.08 15.01
CA CYS A 86 -6.72 -15.74 15.43
C CYS A 86 -7.73 -16.09 14.32
N LEU A 87 -7.50 -15.61 13.08
CA LEU A 87 -8.41 -15.85 11.96
C LEU A 87 -8.56 -17.33 11.61
N SER A 88 -7.45 -18.09 11.54
CA SER A 88 -7.51 -19.53 11.25
C SER A 88 -8.28 -20.33 12.31
N SER A 89 -8.20 -19.92 13.58
CA SER A 89 -8.96 -20.56 14.67
C SER A 89 -10.45 -20.23 14.59
N LEU A 90 -10.79 -18.99 14.23
CA LEU A 90 -12.17 -18.53 14.20
C LEU A 90 -12.93 -18.94 12.94
N TYR A 91 -12.21 -19.17 11.84
CA TYR A 91 -12.79 -19.54 10.55
C TYR A 91 -13.70 -20.78 10.63
N ARG A 92 -13.37 -21.76 11.48
CA ARG A 92 -14.19 -22.98 11.66
C ARG A 92 -15.21 -22.89 12.79
N SER A 93 -15.13 -21.86 13.63
CA SER A 93 -15.86 -21.81 14.90
C SER A 93 -17.01 -20.79 14.90
N ILE A 94 -17.04 -19.87 13.94
CA ILE A 94 -18.02 -18.78 13.86
C ILE A 94 -18.77 -18.87 12.53
N GLU A 95 -20.01 -18.38 12.52
CA GLU A 95 -20.78 -18.19 11.30
C GLU A 95 -20.04 -17.26 10.32
N SER A 96 -20.09 -17.59 9.03
CA SER A 96 -19.42 -16.86 7.94
C SER A 96 -19.64 -15.34 7.99
N THR A 97 -20.87 -14.88 8.26
CA THR A 97 -21.23 -13.45 8.34
C THR A 97 -20.49 -12.71 9.45
N THR A 98 -20.44 -13.31 10.64
CA THR A 98 -19.80 -12.73 11.82
C THR A 98 -18.27 -12.85 11.73
N PHE A 99 -17.77 -13.96 11.18
CA PHE A 99 -16.35 -14.15 10.90
C PHE A 99 -15.84 -13.08 9.93
N SER A 100 -16.60 -12.77 8.89
CA SER A 100 -16.27 -11.76 7.89
C SER A 100 -16.04 -10.37 8.53
N GLY A 101 -16.90 -9.96 9.47
CA GLY A 101 -16.77 -8.69 10.20
C GLY A 101 -15.53 -8.64 11.08
N LEU A 102 -15.28 -9.74 11.79
CA LEU A 102 -14.10 -9.86 12.63
C LEU A 102 -12.81 -9.94 11.82
N ALA A 103 -12.83 -10.62 10.67
CA ALA A 103 -11.71 -10.68 9.75
C ALA A 103 -11.37 -9.30 9.18
N GLN A 104 -12.38 -8.51 8.83
CA GLN A 104 -12.19 -7.13 8.43
C GLN A 104 -11.52 -6.28 9.52
N GLU A 105 -12.04 -6.33 10.75
CA GLU A 105 -11.46 -5.61 11.89
C GLU A 105 -10.00 -6.03 12.14
N ALA A 106 -9.74 -7.35 12.14
CA ALA A 106 -8.41 -7.91 12.37
C ALA A 106 -7.39 -7.45 11.32
N VAL A 107 -7.77 -7.49 10.04
CA VAL A 107 -6.91 -7.09 8.92
C VAL A 107 -6.66 -5.59 8.92
N SER A 108 -7.67 -4.79 9.25
CA SER A 108 -7.55 -3.34 9.39
C SER A 108 -6.56 -2.97 10.51
N LEU A 109 -6.76 -3.52 11.71
CA LEU A 109 -5.86 -3.30 12.86
C LEU A 109 -4.42 -3.74 12.57
N CYS A 110 -4.24 -4.90 11.92
CA CYS A 110 -2.92 -5.39 11.53
C CYS A 110 -2.26 -4.45 10.51
N THR A 111 -3.02 -3.98 9.51
CA THR A 111 -2.51 -3.07 8.47
C THR A 111 -2.07 -1.74 9.09
N ASP A 112 -2.87 -1.16 9.97
CA ASP A 112 -2.54 0.08 10.66
C ASP A 112 -1.32 -0.08 11.56
N ASN A 113 -1.20 -1.21 12.28
CA ASN A 113 -0.02 -1.48 13.09
C ASN A 113 1.26 -1.61 12.23
N ILE A 114 1.19 -2.31 11.09
CA ILE A 114 2.31 -2.40 10.14
C ILE A 114 2.68 -1.00 9.60
N MET A 115 1.70 -0.13 9.33
CA MET A 115 1.95 1.26 8.91
C MET A 115 2.59 2.11 10.00
N LEU A 116 2.30 1.86 11.28
CA LEU A 116 2.96 2.53 12.39
C LEU A 116 4.40 2.04 12.54
N ALA A 117 4.60 0.73 12.50
CA ALA A 117 5.92 0.10 12.58
C ALA A 117 6.84 0.58 11.44
N SER A 118 6.33 0.67 10.21
CA SER A 118 7.12 1.17 9.08
C SER A 118 7.60 2.61 9.28
N LYS A 119 6.76 3.49 9.83
CA LYS A 119 7.15 4.88 10.17
C LYS A 119 8.22 4.93 11.26
N ILE A 120 8.15 4.03 12.24
CA ILE A 120 9.16 3.93 13.30
C ILE A 120 10.50 3.46 12.70
N ILE A 121 10.48 2.41 11.88
CA ILE A 121 11.68 1.89 11.19
C ILE A 121 12.27 2.98 10.26
N SER A 122 11.43 3.73 9.54
CA SER A 122 11.89 4.83 8.69
C SER A 122 12.68 5.91 9.44
N ARG A 123 12.41 6.12 10.73
CA ARG A 123 13.13 7.10 11.56
C ARG A 123 14.47 6.58 12.09
N ILE A 124 14.62 5.26 12.21
CA ILE A 124 15.76 4.63 12.88
C ILE A 124 16.75 4.09 11.85
N SER A 125 16.27 3.22 10.96
CA SER A 125 17.12 2.50 9.99
C SER A 125 17.17 3.17 8.63
N GLY A 126 16.15 3.97 8.30
CA GLY A 126 16.09 4.75 7.07
C GLY A 126 14.78 4.57 6.30
N VAL A 127 14.46 5.55 5.46
CA VAL A 127 13.17 5.61 4.75
C VAL A 127 12.94 4.38 3.86
N LEU A 128 13.99 3.90 3.20
CA LEU A 128 13.95 2.73 2.32
C LEU A 128 13.58 1.45 3.08
N ASP A 129 14.23 1.18 4.21
CA ASP A 129 13.95 -0.01 5.02
C ASP A 129 12.54 -0.01 5.57
N GLY A 130 12.03 1.14 6.00
CA GLY A 130 10.64 1.25 6.45
C GLY A 130 9.63 0.98 5.33
N GLN A 131 9.88 1.48 4.11
CA GLN A 131 9.03 1.20 2.95
C GLN A 131 9.10 -0.27 2.52
N LEU A 132 10.28 -0.87 2.50
CA LEU A 132 10.46 -2.29 2.16
C LEU A 132 9.82 -3.21 3.21
N PHE A 133 9.95 -2.87 4.50
CA PHE A 133 9.25 -3.56 5.58
C PHE A 133 7.72 -3.52 5.39
N LEU A 134 7.18 -2.35 5.06
CA LEU A 134 5.74 -2.19 4.80
C LEU A 134 5.30 -3.07 3.63
N ILE A 135 5.96 -2.98 2.49
CA ILE A 135 5.63 -3.75 1.28
C ILE A 135 5.68 -5.25 1.57
N LYS A 136 6.75 -5.72 2.21
CA LYS A 136 6.94 -7.13 2.55
C LYS A 136 5.80 -7.67 3.42
N ASN A 137 5.49 -7.00 4.53
CA ASN A 137 4.49 -7.51 5.48
C ASN A 137 3.06 -7.41 4.93
N LEU A 138 2.76 -6.38 4.12
CA LEU A 138 1.45 -6.30 3.45
C LEU A 138 1.28 -7.34 2.34
N LEU A 139 2.36 -7.70 1.61
CA LEU A 139 2.33 -8.80 0.65
C LEU A 139 2.06 -10.13 1.33
N ILE A 140 2.72 -10.40 2.46
CA ILE A 140 2.47 -11.62 3.25
C ILE A 140 1.03 -11.63 3.75
N LEU A 141 0.54 -10.52 4.33
CA LEU A 141 -0.84 -10.42 4.81
C LEU A 141 -1.84 -10.70 3.69
N ARG A 142 -1.64 -10.12 2.50
CA ARG A 142 -2.50 -10.35 1.32
C ARG A 142 -2.53 -11.82 0.89
N GLU A 143 -1.37 -12.46 0.82
CA GLU A 143 -1.26 -13.87 0.41
C GLU A 143 -1.94 -14.80 1.42
N GLN A 144 -1.75 -14.54 2.71
CA GLN A 144 -2.31 -15.37 3.77
C GLN A 144 -3.82 -15.18 3.98
N ILE A 145 -4.39 -14.06 3.50
CA ILE A 145 -5.84 -13.82 3.55
C ILE A 145 -6.58 -14.41 2.34
N ALA A 146 -5.90 -14.65 1.22
CA ALA A 146 -6.49 -15.25 0.01
C ALA A 146 -7.35 -16.51 0.24
N PRO A 147 -6.99 -17.48 1.12
CA PRO A 147 -7.85 -18.63 1.40
C PRO A 147 -9.14 -18.30 2.16
N PHE A 148 -9.23 -17.14 2.82
CA PHE A 148 -10.43 -16.68 3.55
C PHE A 148 -11.33 -15.77 2.70
N ASP A 149 -10.91 -15.40 1.48
CA ASP A 149 -11.58 -14.39 0.64
C ASP A 149 -12.97 -14.80 0.10
N ALA A 150 -13.28 -16.10 0.02
CA ALA A 150 -14.59 -16.54 -0.48
C ALA A 150 -15.76 -16.10 0.42
N GLU A 151 -15.47 -15.71 1.66
CA GLU A 151 -16.46 -15.41 2.70
C GLU A 151 -16.23 -14.05 3.40
N CYS A 152 -15.10 -13.37 3.14
CA CYS A 152 -14.77 -12.05 3.70
C CYS A 152 -15.50 -10.87 3.01
N ALA A 153 -16.49 -11.13 2.16
CA ALA A 153 -17.30 -10.11 1.50
C ALA A 153 -18.58 -9.85 2.31
N ILE A 154 -18.54 -8.91 3.25
CA ILE A 154 -19.75 -8.39 3.88
C ILE A 154 -20.35 -7.33 2.95
N GLU A 155 -21.58 -7.57 2.52
CA GLU A 155 -22.42 -6.53 1.94
C GLU A 155 -22.95 -5.63 3.07
N VAL A 156 -22.18 -4.62 3.46
CA VAL A 156 -22.68 -3.60 4.38
C VAL A 156 -23.57 -2.66 3.57
N LYS A 157 -24.87 -2.76 3.80
CA LYS A 157 -25.88 -1.86 3.22
C LYS A 157 -25.82 -0.52 3.96
N GLU A 158 -25.10 0.44 3.39
CA GLU A 158 -25.11 1.82 3.86
C GLU A 158 -26.21 2.62 3.15
N LEU A 159 -26.84 3.54 3.88
CA LEU A 159 -27.83 4.44 3.31
C LEU A 159 -27.10 5.66 2.74
N ASP A 160 -27.21 5.88 1.43
CA ASP A 160 -26.64 7.03 0.76
C ASP A 160 -27.62 8.20 0.72
N PHE A 161 -27.17 9.31 1.29
CA PHE A 161 -27.89 10.57 1.37
C PHE A 161 -27.31 11.64 0.43
N SER A 162 -26.35 11.29 -0.43
CA SER A 162 -25.65 12.23 -1.31
C SER A 162 -26.62 12.97 -2.24
N HIS A 163 -27.63 12.27 -2.76
CA HIS A 163 -28.69 12.85 -3.57
C HIS A 163 -29.61 13.78 -2.77
N MET A 164 -29.94 13.42 -1.52
CA MET A 164 -30.75 14.25 -0.62
C MET A 164 -30.09 15.60 -0.30
N ARG A 165 -28.76 15.67 -0.33
CA ARG A 165 -28.01 16.90 -0.07
C ARG A 165 -28.31 18.01 -1.07
N VAL A 166 -28.57 17.65 -2.33
CA VAL A 166 -28.95 18.61 -3.38
C VAL A 166 -30.35 19.15 -3.11
N HIS A 167 -31.32 18.28 -2.82
CA HIS A 167 -32.69 18.69 -2.49
C HIS A 167 -32.75 19.53 -1.20
N MET A 168 -32.03 19.13 -0.15
CA MET A 168 -31.90 19.93 1.07
C MET A 168 -31.29 21.31 0.80
N ARG A 169 -30.25 21.42 -0.01
CA ARG A 169 -29.67 22.73 -0.38
C ARG A 169 -30.67 23.63 -1.08
N ARG A 170 -31.50 23.10 -1.97
CA ARG A 170 -32.55 23.86 -2.67
C ARG A 170 -33.66 24.32 -1.72
N ILE A 171 -34.01 23.49 -0.74
CA ILE A 171 -34.95 23.85 0.34
C ILE A 171 -34.38 24.96 1.22
N PHE A 172 -33.11 24.84 1.66
CA PHE A 172 -32.44 25.84 2.49
C PHE A 172 -32.16 27.16 1.75
N ALA A 173 -31.94 27.10 0.43
CA ALA A 173 -31.84 28.28 -0.42
C ALA A 173 -33.19 28.96 -0.70
N GLY A 174 -34.31 28.38 -0.24
CA GLY A 174 -35.65 28.92 -0.43
C GLY A 174 -36.22 28.70 -1.83
N GLU A 175 -35.57 27.89 -2.67
CA GLU A 175 -36.03 27.58 -4.03
C GLU A 175 -37.26 26.66 -4.04
N LEU A 176 -37.47 25.88 -2.97
CA LEU A 176 -38.62 25.00 -2.79
C LEU A 176 -39.45 25.45 -1.59
N SER A 177 -40.74 25.70 -1.80
CA SER A 177 -41.66 26.12 -0.75
C SER A 177 -42.08 24.92 0.12
N LEU A 178 -41.98 25.06 1.45
CA LEU A 178 -42.29 24.01 2.43
C LEU A 178 -43.79 23.68 2.55
N PHE A 179 -44.66 24.64 2.24
CA PHE A 179 -46.11 24.56 2.49
C PHE A 179 -46.97 24.94 1.28
N ALA A 180 -46.39 24.98 0.07
CA ALA A 180 -47.21 25.17 -1.13
C ALA A 180 -48.13 23.95 -1.32
N LEU A 181 -49.15 24.07 -2.17
CA LEU A 181 -50.05 22.97 -2.54
C LEU A 181 -49.82 22.62 -4.02
N SER A 182 -48.55 22.49 -4.41
CA SER A 182 -48.12 22.18 -5.78
C SER A 182 -47.28 20.91 -5.82
N GLN A 183 -47.08 20.33 -7.01
CA GLN A 183 -46.29 19.10 -7.16
C GLN A 183 -44.79 19.32 -6.84
N ASP A 184 -44.33 20.57 -6.80
CA ASP A 184 -42.95 20.99 -6.46
C ASP A 184 -42.75 21.26 -4.95
N ASN A 185 -43.66 20.78 -4.10
CA ASN A 185 -43.56 20.96 -2.66
C ASN A 185 -42.30 20.31 -2.10
N ALA A 186 -41.54 21.04 -1.28
CA ALA A 186 -40.32 20.53 -0.64
C ALA A 186 -40.55 19.23 0.16
N PHE A 187 -41.69 19.12 0.85
CA PHE A 187 -42.06 17.89 1.57
C PHE A 187 -42.35 16.72 0.62
N PHE A 188 -43.03 17.00 -0.49
CA PHE A 188 -43.35 15.97 -1.49
C PHE A 188 -42.08 15.51 -2.21
N VAL A 189 -41.23 16.45 -2.67
CA VAL A 189 -39.93 16.20 -3.29
C VAL A 189 -39.00 15.42 -2.36
N LEU A 190 -38.95 15.75 -1.07
CA LEU A 190 -38.14 15.00 -0.09
C LEU A 190 -38.71 13.60 0.20
N ALA A 191 -40.04 13.42 0.18
CA ALA A 191 -40.67 12.12 0.42
C ALA A 191 -40.65 11.20 -0.83
N SER A 192 -40.70 11.77 -2.04
CA SER A 192 -40.67 11.05 -3.30
C SER A 192 -39.24 10.79 -3.79
N GLU A 193 -38.37 11.81 -3.78
CA GLU A 193 -37.00 11.77 -4.30
C GLU A 193 -35.94 11.66 -3.19
N GLY A 194 -36.28 11.97 -1.93
CA GLY A 194 -35.36 11.84 -0.79
C GLY A 194 -35.31 10.45 -0.15
N ARG A 195 -35.79 9.42 -0.85
CA ARG A 195 -35.59 8.03 -0.41
C ARG A 195 -34.09 7.73 -0.44
N PRO A 196 -33.46 7.34 0.68
CA PRO A 196 -32.05 7.03 0.69
C PRO A 196 -31.82 5.84 -0.25
N HIS A 197 -30.87 5.99 -1.16
CA HIS A 197 -30.44 4.88 -1.98
C HIS A 197 -29.64 3.93 -1.11
N ILE A 198 -29.91 2.63 -1.25
CA ILE A 198 -29.10 1.61 -0.58
C ILE A 198 -27.82 1.50 -1.40
N LEU A 199 -26.73 2.09 -0.88
CA LEU A 199 -25.41 1.78 -1.38
C LEU A 199 -24.96 0.49 -0.71
N GLU A 200 -24.91 -0.57 -1.51
CA GLU A 200 -24.23 -1.80 -1.13
C GLU A 200 -22.72 -1.52 -1.19
N SER A 201 -22.19 -0.92 -0.11
CA SER A 201 -20.76 -0.77 0.04
C SER A 201 -20.20 -2.13 0.45
N THR A 202 -19.65 -2.85 -0.51
CA THR A 202 -18.77 -3.98 -0.21
C THR A 202 -17.47 -3.41 0.35
N LEU A 203 -17.43 -3.20 1.67
CA LEU A 203 -16.22 -2.83 2.39
C LEU A 203 -15.28 -4.04 2.41
N ASN A 204 -14.62 -4.25 1.28
CA ASN A 204 -13.73 -5.38 1.08
C ASN A 204 -12.36 -5.04 1.70
N SER A 205 -12.06 -5.67 2.84
CA SER A 205 -10.77 -5.58 3.56
C SER A 205 -9.58 -5.78 2.63
N LYS A 206 -9.72 -6.66 1.62
CA LYS A 206 -8.72 -6.88 0.59
C LYS A 206 -8.50 -5.66 -0.29
N LYS A 207 -9.59 -4.99 -0.71
CA LYS A 207 -9.51 -3.78 -1.56
C LYS A 207 -8.82 -2.64 -0.80
N GLU A 208 -9.09 -2.49 0.48
CA GLU A 208 -8.40 -1.51 1.32
C GLU A 208 -6.91 -1.88 1.50
N LEU A 209 -6.61 -3.14 1.81
CA LEU A 209 -5.24 -3.65 1.89
C LEU A 209 -4.46 -3.43 0.58
N GLU A 210 -5.05 -3.74 -0.57
CA GLU A 210 -4.45 -3.53 -1.88
C GLU A 210 -4.24 -2.05 -2.20
N LYS A 211 -5.17 -1.17 -1.78
CA LYS A 211 -5.00 0.28 -1.90
C LYS A 211 -3.79 0.77 -1.09
N LYS A 212 -3.63 0.30 0.14
CA LYS A 212 -2.49 0.65 1.01
C LYS A 212 -1.18 0.09 0.47
N LEU A 213 -1.18 -1.16 -0.01
CA LEU A 213 -0.03 -1.79 -0.65
C LEU A 213 0.41 -1.03 -1.90
N LYS A 214 -0.53 -0.68 -2.78
CA LYS A 214 -0.25 0.10 -3.99
C LYS A 214 0.35 1.47 -3.65
N ALA A 215 -0.22 2.18 -2.67
CA ALA A 215 0.33 3.46 -2.21
C ALA A 215 1.75 3.31 -1.62
N GLY A 216 2.03 2.22 -0.90
CA GLY A 216 3.36 1.89 -0.40
C GLY A 216 4.37 1.65 -1.54
N CYS A 217 3.98 0.86 -2.55
CA CYS A 217 4.79 0.61 -3.74
C CYS A 217 5.06 1.89 -4.54
N GLU A 218 4.05 2.73 -4.76
CA GLU A 218 4.20 4.01 -5.46
C GLU A 218 5.13 4.98 -4.70
N SER A 219 5.00 5.04 -3.37
CA SER A 219 5.89 5.83 -2.52
C SER A 219 7.34 5.35 -2.60
N PHE A 220 7.56 4.03 -2.59
CA PHE A 220 8.88 3.44 -2.78
C PHE A 220 9.46 3.78 -4.16
N ILE A 221 8.70 3.54 -5.24
CA ILE A 221 9.11 3.84 -6.61
C ILE A 221 9.52 5.32 -6.72
N MET A 222 8.69 6.23 -6.22
CA MET A 222 8.97 7.67 -6.27
C MET A 222 10.22 8.05 -5.46
N THR A 223 10.42 7.44 -4.30
CA THR A 223 11.59 7.70 -3.44
C THR A 223 12.87 7.26 -4.15
N VAL A 224 12.87 6.06 -4.74
CA VAL A 224 14.01 5.49 -5.48
C VAL A 224 14.30 6.29 -6.76
N THR A 225 13.29 6.58 -7.57
CA THR A 225 13.43 7.39 -8.78
C THR A 225 13.98 8.77 -8.43
N LYS A 226 13.43 9.43 -7.40
CA LYS A 226 13.91 10.74 -6.96
C LYS A 226 15.37 10.65 -6.50
N SER A 227 15.74 9.70 -5.65
CA SER A 227 17.12 9.57 -5.18
C SER A 227 18.13 9.37 -6.31
N THR A 228 17.72 8.75 -7.42
CA THR A 228 18.62 8.43 -8.53
C THR A 228 18.73 9.58 -9.53
N VAL A 229 17.61 10.27 -9.79
CA VAL A 229 17.50 11.22 -10.92
C VAL A 229 17.32 12.68 -10.45
N GLU A 230 17.30 12.93 -9.14
CA GLU A 230 17.17 14.28 -8.58
C GLU A 230 18.13 15.33 -9.17
N PRO A 231 19.43 15.03 -9.43
CA PRO A 231 20.31 16.00 -10.08
C PRO A 231 19.84 16.41 -11.47
N MET A 232 19.33 15.48 -12.28
CA MET A 232 18.75 15.75 -13.59
C MET A 232 17.44 16.52 -13.49
N LEU A 233 16.52 16.12 -12.61
CA LEU A 233 15.24 16.81 -12.42
C LEU A 233 15.42 18.26 -11.94
N ARG A 234 16.40 18.52 -11.06
CA ARG A 234 16.76 19.88 -10.61
C ARG A 234 17.35 20.71 -11.74
N PHE A 235 18.05 20.11 -12.70
CA PHE A 235 18.53 20.81 -13.88
C PHE A 235 17.37 21.13 -14.84
N ILE A 236 16.51 20.15 -15.14
CA ILE A 236 15.34 20.30 -16.01
C ILE A 236 14.44 21.43 -15.50
N THR A 237 14.09 21.41 -14.21
CA THR A 237 13.21 22.44 -13.61
C THR A 237 13.81 23.84 -13.63
N LYS A 238 15.14 23.96 -13.49
CA LYS A 238 15.82 25.25 -13.63
C LYS A 238 15.81 25.71 -15.08
N VAL A 239 16.12 24.84 -16.03
CA VAL A 239 16.15 25.18 -17.46
C VAL A 239 14.77 25.60 -17.94
N THR A 240 13.71 24.86 -17.61
CA THR A 240 12.34 25.25 -17.98
C THR A 240 11.94 26.58 -17.35
N ALA A 241 12.26 26.83 -16.07
CA ALA A 241 12.01 28.12 -15.44
C ALA A 241 12.76 29.30 -16.11
N PHE A 242 13.96 29.05 -16.65
CA PHE A 242 14.69 30.04 -17.44
C PHE A 242 14.06 30.27 -18.82
N GLU A 243 13.53 29.23 -19.48
CA GLU A 243 12.81 29.38 -20.76
C GLU A 243 11.50 30.15 -20.64
N PHE A 244 10.82 30.08 -19.49
CA PHE A 244 9.59 30.84 -19.21
C PHE A 244 9.84 32.29 -18.76
N SER A 245 11.08 32.66 -18.41
CA SER A 245 11.44 34.05 -18.09
C SER A 245 11.79 34.79 -19.38
N GLU A 246 11.19 35.96 -19.62
CA GLU A 246 11.21 36.72 -20.89
C GLU A 246 12.60 37.15 -21.42
N ASP A 247 13.69 36.86 -20.73
CA ASP A 247 15.05 37.10 -21.18
C ASP A 247 15.55 35.95 -22.09
N GLY A 248 15.16 36.00 -23.35
CA GLY A 248 15.60 35.10 -24.44
C GLY A 248 17.09 35.19 -24.79
N LYS A 249 17.99 34.98 -23.81
CA LYS A 249 19.41 34.71 -24.05
C LYS A 249 19.64 33.21 -24.11
N LYS A 250 20.25 32.77 -25.21
CA LYS A 250 20.62 31.38 -25.49
C LYS A 250 21.20 30.69 -24.25
N LEU A 251 20.70 29.49 -23.94
CA LEU A 251 21.13 28.63 -22.82
C LEU A 251 22.67 28.46 -22.70
N SER A 252 23.40 28.62 -23.81
CA SER A 252 24.87 28.59 -23.87
C SER A 252 25.58 29.82 -23.28
N ALA A 253 24.89 30.95 -23.09
CA ALA A 253 25.44 32.17 -22.51
C ALA A 253 25.21 32.26 -20.98
N SER A 254 24.41 31.36 -20.44
CA SER A 254 24.13 31.26 -19.01
C SER A 254 25.18 30.38 -18.32
N ALA A 255 25.65 30.78 -17.13
CA ALA A 255 26.58 29.98 -16.31
C ALA A 255 26.04 28.58 -15.97
N PHE A 256 24.74 28.35 -16.16
CA PHE A 256 24.05 27.07 -15.97
C PHE A 256 24.24 26.10 -17.15
N GLY A 257 24.37 26.60 -18.38
CA GLY A 257 24.72 25.82 -19.58
C GLY A 257 26.23 25.78 -19.81
N SER A 258 27.02 25.60 -18.74
CA SER A 258 28.46 25.35 -18.90
C SER A 258 28.72 23.86 -19.06
N GLU A 259 29.57 23.52 -20.03
CA GLU A 259 30.03 22.16 -20.36
C GLU A 259 30.42 21.37 -19.08
N LYS A 260 31.08 22.05 -18.13
CA LYS A 260 31.48 21.45 -16.84
C LYS A 260 30.30 21.06 -15.93
N ARG A 261 29.27 21.90 -15.81
CA ARG A 261 28.12 21.60 -14.93
C ARG A 261 27.24 20.49 -15.50
N VAL A 262 27.11 20.40 -16.82
CA VAL A 262 26.41 19.29 -17.47
C VAL A 262 27.16 17.98 -17.24
N ALA A 263 28.50 17.98 -17.38
CA ALA A 263 29.34 16.83 -17.07
C ALA A 263 29.26 16.42 -15.58
N GLU A 264 29.24 17.38 -14.65
CA GLU A 264 29.07 17.12 -13.21
C GLU A 264 27.70 16.51 -12.87
N VAL A 265 26.62 16.97 -13.52
CA VAL A 265 25.27 16.41 -13.33
C VAL A 265 25.21 14.97 -13.87
N VAL A 266 25.73 14.72 -15.07
CA VAL A 266 25.76 13.37 -15.66
C VAL A 266 26.60 12.41 -14.84
N SER A 267 27.81 12.81 -14.43
CA SER A 267 28.67 11.98 -13.58
C SER A 267 28.07 11.70 -12.20
N SER A 268 27.35 12.66 -11.60
CA SER A 268 26.61 12.46 -10.35
C SER A 268 25.48 11.44 -10.49
N VAL A 269 24.73 11.47 -11.60
CA VAL A 269 23.67 10.48 -11.88
C VAL A 269 24.25 9.10 -12.18
N ASN A 270 25.31 9.01 -13.01
CA ASN A 270 25.96 7.73 -13.29
C ASN A 270 26.53 7.10 -12.01
N ARG A 271 27.17 7.89 -11.14
CA ARG A 271 27.64 7.41 -9.83
C ARG A 271 26.48 6.95 -8.95
N SER A 272 25.35 7.65 -8.97
CA SER A 272 24.16 7.28 -8.20
C SER A 272 23.52 5.99 -8.72
N LEU A 273 23.56 5.75 -10.04
CA LEU A 273 23.14 4.50 -10.69
C LEU A 273 24.07 3.31 -10.39
N GLU A 274 25.37 3.55 -10.25
CA GLU A 274 26.33 2.47 -9.97
C GLU A 274 26.41 2.08 -8.50
N THR A 275 26.17 3.03 -7.59
CA THR A 275 26.33 2.81 -6.14
C THR A 275 24.99 2.68 -5.43
N SER A 276 24.31 3.81 -5.20
CA SER A 276 23.03 3.88 -4.46
C SER A 276 21.96 2.97 -5.05
N PHE A 277 21.85 2.92 -6.38
CA PHE A 277 20.85 2.09 -7.03
C PHE A 277 21.13 0.58 -6.88
N VAL A 278 22.40 0.16 -6.93
CA VAL A 278 22.80 -1.24 -6.70
C VAL A 278 22.57 -1.63 -5.24
N ASP A 279 22.91 -0.77 -4.29
CA ASP A 279 22.64 -0.99 -2.87
C ASP A 279 21.12 -1.13 -2.61
N MET A 280 20.30 -0.29 -3.25
CA MET A 280 18.84 -0.38 -3.17
C MET A 280 18.30 -1.69 -3.75
N ILE A 281 18.85 -2.17 -4.88
CA ILE A 281 18.47 -3.47 -5.46
C ILE A 281 18.87 -4.61 -4.52
N ASN A 282 20.04 -4.54 -3.89
CA ASN A 282 20.48 -5.56 -2.95
C ASN A 282 19.56 -5.60 -1.72
N SER A 283 19.21 -4.44 -1.15
CA SER A 283 18.20 -4.36 -0.09
C SER A 283 16.84 -4.88 -0.55
N LEU A 284 16.37 -4.52 -1.76
CA LEU A 284 15.10 -5.06 -2.29
C LEU A 284 15.13 -6.59 -2.39
N LYS A 285 16.24 -7.18 -2.86
CA LYS A 285 16.45 -8.63 -2.95
C LYS A 285 16.47 -9.31 -1.58
N MET A 286 17.00 -8.65 -0.55
CA MET A 286 16.98 -9.17 0.82
C MET A 286 15.55 -9.22 1.41
N TYR A 287 14.73 -8.20 1.13
CA TYR A 287 13.39 -8.09 1.72
C TYR A 287 12.33 -8.92 0.97
N ILE A 288 12.35 -8.90 -0.37
CA ILE A 288 11.37 -9.57 -1.22
C ILE A 288 12.04 -10.79 -1.87
N ARG A 289 11.55 -12.00 -1.62
CA ARG A 289 12.11 -13.23 -2.23
C ARG A 289 11.60 -13.52 -3.64
N SER A 290 10.40 -13.03 -3.99
CA SER A 290 9.78 -13.28 -5.30
C SER A 290 10.42 -12.41 -6.39
N LYS A 291 11.04 -13.06 -7.37
CA LYS A 291 11.62 -12.41 -8.55
C LYS A 291 10.57 -11.65 -9.38
N GLU A 292 9.35 -12.18 -9.44
CA GLU A 292 8.25 -11.56 -10.19
C GLU A 292 7.82 -10.24 -9.55
N THR A 293 7.68 -10.22 -8.22
CA THR A 293 7.32 -9.01 -7.48
C THR A 293 8.44 -7.97 -7.53
N GLN A 294 9.70 -8.39 -7.45
CA GLN A 294 10.85 -7.51 -7.66
C GLN A 294 10.79 -6.87 -9.06
N ALA A 295 10.55 -7.66 -10.11
CA ALA A 295 10.46 -7.15 -11.48
C ALA A 295 9.29 -6.18 -11.66
N LEU A 296 8.16 -6.40 -11.01
CA LEU A 296 7.01 -5.48 -11.05
C LEU A 296 7.31 -4.12 -10.41
N LEU A 297 8.14 -4.07 -9.36
CA LEU A 297 8.55 -2.82 -8.71
C LEU A 297 9.66 -2.11 -9.47
N LEU A 298 10.60 -2.85 -10.06
CA LEU A 298 11.75 -2.29 -10.77
C LEU A 298 11.37 -1.71 -12.14
N LYS A 299 10.42 -2.31 -12.86
CA LYS A 299 9.99 -1.85 -14.21
C LYS A 299 9.57 -0.37 -14.24
N PRO A 300 8.65 0.12 -13.37
CA PRO A 300 8.31 1.54 -13.32
C PRO A 300 9.50 2.45 -12.99
N ILE A 301 10.39 2.00 -12.10
CA ILE A 301 11.59 2.77 -11.73
C ILE A 301 12.48 2.96 -12.95
N PHE A 302 12.73 1.88 -13.71
CA PHE A 302 13.50 1.93 -14.95
C PHE A 302 12.86 2.86 -15.99
N SER A 303 11.54 2.74 -16.20
CA SER A 303 10.80 3.61 -17.12
C SER A 303 10.98 5.09 -16.77
N ASN A 304 10.80 5.45 -15.50
CA ASN A 304 10.93 6.82 -15.04
C ASN A 304 12.37 7.36 -15.19
N ILE A 305 13.38 6.53 -14.93
CA ILE A 305 14.79 6.91 -15.12
C ILE A 305 15.06 7.16 -16.61
N VAL A 306 14.65 6.24 -17.48
CA VAL A 306 14.82 6.39 -18.93
C VAL A 306 14.13 7.66 -19.44
N GLU A 307 12.88 7.89 -19.05
CA GLU A 307 12.14 9.10 -19.44
C GLU A 307 12.84 10.39 -19.03
N ALA A 308 13.38 10.44 -17.81
CA ALA A 308 14.10 11.61 -17.33
C ALA A 308 15.45 11.82 -18.06
N HIS A 309 16.17 10.74 -18.38
CA HIS A 309 17.36 10.80 -19.24
C HIS A 309 17.02 11.30 -20.65
N VAL A 310 15.90 10.85 -21.23
CA VAL A 310 15.41 11.31 -22.55
C VAL A 310 15.03 12.79 -22.51
N GLN A 311 14.31 13.24 -21.49
CA GLN A 311 13.95 14.66 -21.34
C GLN A 311 15.19 15.55 -21.18
N PHE A 312 16.16 15.10 -20.36
CA PHE A 312 17.42 15.80 -20.19
C PHE A 312 18.23 15.85 -21.50
N PHE A 313 18.25 14.76 -22.27
CA PHE A 313 18.90 14.70 -23.58
C PHE A 313 18.26 15.65 -24.60
N ASN A 314 16.92 15.69 -24.68
CA ASN A 314 16.19 16.58 -25.58
C ASN A 314 16.50 18.06 -25.31
N ILE A 315 16.59 18.44 -24.03
CA ILE A 315 16.98 19.80 -23.63
C ILE A 315 18.42 20.09 -24.06
N LEU A 316 19.34 19.15 -23.88
CA LEU A 316 20.73 19.38 -24.26
C LEU A 316 20.94 19.43 -25.78
N LEU A 317 20.15 18.71 -26.58
CA LEU A 317 20.16 18.83 -28.05
C LEU A 317 19.78 20.23 -28.54
N GLN A 318 18.97 20.97 -27.77
CA GLN A 318 18.63 22.36 -28.09
C GLN A 318 19.80 23.32 -27.79
N VAL A 319 20.76 22.91 -26.94
CA VAL A 319 21.85 23.76 -26.45
C VAL A 319 23.21 23.41 -27.06
N TYR A 320 23.48 22.14 -27.38
CA TYR A 320 24.75 21.66 -27.88
C TYR A 320 24.60 20.75 -29.11
N PRO A 321 25.58 20.78 -30.04
CA PRO A 321 25.64 19.82 -31.14
C PRO A 321 25.91 18.39 -30.64
N GLN A 322 25.38 17.39 -31.36
CA GLN A 322 25.39 15.96 -31.00
C GLN A 322 26.78 15.38 -30.69
N GLU A 323 27.83 15.92 -31.29
CA GLU A 323 29.20 15.42 -31.15
C GLU A 323 29.80 15.67 -29.75
N LYS A 324 29.37 16.73 -29.05
CA LYS A 324 29.81 17.01 -27.67
C LYS A 324 29.06 16.18 -26.62
N LEU A 325 27.88 15.66 -26.98
CA LEU A 325 27.05 14.84 -26.08
C LEU A 325 27.71 13.51 -25.69
N LYS A 326 28.44 12.90 -26.64
CA LYS A 326 29.23 11.68 -26.40
C LYS A 326 30.42 11.92 -25.47
N HIS A 327 30.92 13.15 -25.41
CA HIS A 327 32.04 13.52 -24.54
C HIS A 327 31.62 13.71 -23.07
N PHE A 328 30.32 13.87 -22.79
CA PHE A 328 29.80 14.01 -21.42
C PHE A 328 29.60 12.68 -20.68
N GLY A 329 29.81 11.53 -21.32
CA GLY A 329 29.62 10.23 -20.69
C GLY A 329 28.16 9.90 -20.40
N MET A 330 27.22 10.39 -21.21
CA MET A 330 25.84 9.96 -21.14
C MET A 330 25.73 8.50 -21.58
N LEU A 331 25.18 7.66 -20.70
CA LEU A 331 24.72 6.33 -21.07
C LEU A 331 23.63 6.48 -22.14
N GLU A 332 23.82 5.82 -23.28
CA GLU A 332 22.78 5.76 -24.30
C GLU A 332 21.55 5.02 -23.73
N VAL A 333 20.35 5.38 -24.22
CA VAL A 333 19.09 4.74 -23.78
C VAL A 333 19.15 3.22 -23.94
N ASP A 334 19.85 2.72 -24.97
CA ASP A 334 20.07 1.30 -25.20
C ASP A 334 21.04 0.64 -24.20
N GLU A 335 22.02 1.37 -23.67
CA GLU A 335 22.94 0.87 -22.64
C GLU A 335 22.25 0.81 -21.27
N LEU A 336 21.44 1.82 -20.94
CA LEU A 336 20.55 1.81 -19.78
C LEU A 336 19.58 0.63 -19.83
N ASN A 337 18.92 0.41 -20.98
CA ASN A 337 18.01 -0.71 -21.16
C ASN A 337 18.71 -2.07 -21.03
N LYS A 338 19.95 -2.21 -21.52
CA LYS A 338 20.76 -3.43 -21.34
C LYS A 338 21.17 -3.66 -19.88
N LEU A 339 21.59 -2.61 -19.17
CA LEU A 339 21.90 -2.68 -17.73
C LEU A 339 20.66 -3.09 -16.93
N PHE A 340 19.50 -2.53 -17.24
CA PHE A 340 18.25 -2.88 -16.57
C PHE A 340 17.77 -4.30 -16.89
N GLN A 341 17.96 -4.77 -18.13
CA GLN A 341 17.71 -6.18 -18.48
C GLN A 341 18.66 -7.14 -17.75
N GLY A 342 19.93 -6.78 -17.60
CA GLY A 342 20.90 -7.57 -16.84
C GLY A 342 20.60 -7.65 -15.34
N ILE A 343 19.94 -6.64 -14.77
CA ILE A 343 19.54 -6.61 -13.35
C ILE A 343 18.26 -7.42 -13.08
N LEU A 344 17.40 -7.56 -14.10
CA LEU A 344 16.13 -8.30 -14.02
C LEU A 344 16.27 -9.82 -14.22
N LEU A 345 17.39 -10.27 -14.82
CA LEU A 345 17.77 -11.69 -14.97
C LEU A 345 18.41 -12.20 -13.66
#